data_AF-A0A7S3U992-F1
#
_entry.id   AF-A0A7S3U992-F1
#
_cell.length_a   1.000
_cell.length_b   1.000
_cell.length_c   1.000
_cell.angle_alpha   90.00
_cell.angle_beta   90.00
_cell.angle_gamma   90.00
#
_symmetry.space_group_name_H-M   'P 1'
#
loop_
_entity.id
_entity.type
_entity.pdbx_description
1 polymer ?
#
loop_
_entity_poly.entity_id
_entity_poly.type
_entity_poly.pdbx_seq_one_letter_code
_entity_poly.pdbx_strand_id
1 'polypeptide(L)'
;GGWLGWVGSRAQKLKNAATRWLSGGGSTKEKGDTPSHPEADRLRAEHKKAQDAVNSAQRSLDETNKLLQRDFGPDNRFFPLQGQCFSWAPGGEFSYELCPFDKATQSGGTTLGTWKGFGGNDGNTDYSVFEFGGGAHCWATGSGRTAVAHVQCAADNTVVSVDEPSVCHYVFVFGTPAACTQAL
;
A
#
# COMPACT_ATOMS: atom_id res chain seq x y z
N GLY A 1 -30.09 60.69 -55.62
CA GLY A 1 -29.62 59.29 -55.48
C GLY A 1 -28.69 59.25 -54.30
N GLY A 2 -28.88 58.41 -53.29
CA GLY A 2 -29.53 57.11 -53.26
C GLY A 2 -28.59 56.22 -52.44
N TRP A 3 -28.73 56.19 -51.12
CA TRP A 3 -29.35 55.08 -50.40
C TRP A 3 -28.70 53.70 -50.62
N LEU A 4 -27.36 53.58 -50.67
CA LEU A 4 -26.70 52.26 -50.80
C LEU A 4 -25.35 52.08 -50.05
N GLY A 5 -25.02 52.92 -49.05
CA GLY A 5 -23.69 52.90 -48.41
C GLY A 5 -23.60 52.45 -46.94
N TRP A 6 -24.71 52.41 -46.18
CA TRP A 6 -24.65 52.37 -44.71
C TRP A 6 -25.45 51.23 -44.05
N VAL A 7 -25.69 50.14 -44.77
CA VAL A 7 -26.33 48.92 -44.19
C VAL A 7 -25.38 47.70 -44.19
N GLY A 8 -24.26 47.76 -44.94
CA GLY A 8 -23.33 46.62 -45.08
C GLY A 8 -22.41 46.34 -43.88
N SER A 9 -22.06 47.35 -43.07
CA SER A 9 -21.02 47.22 -42.04
C SER A 9 -21.47 46.46 -40.78
N ARG A 10 -22.74 46.62 -40.36
CA ARG A 10 -23.27 45.99 -39.14
C ARG A 10 -23.54 44.50 -39.31
N ALA A 11 -24.05 44.10 -40.47
CA ALA A 11 -24.30 42.69 -40.80
C ALA A 11 -23.00 41.89 -40.96
N GLN A 12 -21.94 42.50 -41.49
CA GLN A 12 -20.65 41.83 -41.67
C GLN A 12 -19.92 41.60 -40.33
N LYS A 13 -20.02 42.55 -39.38
CA LYS A 13 -19.44 42.39 -38.03
C LYS A 13 -20.09 41.25 -37.24
N LEU A 14 -21.41 41.10 -37.35
CA LEU A 14 -22.14 40.00 -36.69
C LEU A 14 -21.83 38.64 -37.31
N LYS A 15 -21.72 38.57 -38.64
CA LYS A 15 -21.30 37.35 -39.34
C LYS A 15 -19.89 36.92 -38.94
N ASN A 16 -18.93 37.84 -38.89
CA ASN A 16 -17.56 37.54 -38.49
C ASN A 16 -17.44 37.10 -37.01
N ALA A 17 -18.28 37.63 -36.12
CA ALA A 17 -18.35 37.20 -34.72
C ALA A 17 -18.93 35.78 -34.57
N ALA A 18 -19.96 35.44 -35.36
CA ALA A 18 -20.56 34.10 -35.38
C ALA A 18 -19.60 33.05 -35.97
N THR A 19 -18.87 33.39 -37.04
CA THR A 19 -17.86 32.48 -37.63
C THR A 19 -16.73 32.17 -36.65
N ARG A 20 -16.35 33.13 -35.79
CA ARG A 20 -15.29 32.95 -34.78
C ARG A 20 -15.70 32.07 -33.61
N TRP A 21 -17.00 32.00 -33.29
CA TRP A 21 -17.56 31.06 -32.32
C TRP A 21 -17.62 29.63 -32.87
N LEU A 22 -17.93 29.47 -34.17
CA LEU A 22 -18.06 28.16 -34.82
C LEU A 22 -16.70 27.52 -35.18
N SER A 23 -15.64 28.31 -35.35
CA SER A 23 -14.34 27.82 -35.85
C SER A 23 -13.30 27.51 -34.76
N GLY A 24 -13.70 27.25 -33.52
CA GLY A 24 -12.77 26.83 -32.46
C GLY A 24 -11.98 28.00 -31.84
N GLY A 25 -12.54 28.58 -30.78
CA GLY A 25 -11.84 29.49 -29.87
C GLY A 25 -11.39 28.73 -28.63
N GLY A 26 -10.08 28.70 -28.38
CA GLY A 26 -9.41 27.85 -27.41
C GLY A 26 -9.91 27.92 -25.98
N SER A 27 -9.73 26.78 -25.30
CA SER A 27 -9.81 26.65 -23.84
C SER A 27 -8.74 27.53 -23.19
N THR A 28 -9.06 28.78 -22.89
CA THR A 28 -8.40 29.49 -21.81
C THR A 28 -8.89 28.86 -20.52
N LYS A 29 -8.02 28.10 -19.84
CA LYS A 29 -8.22 27.73 -18.44
C LYS A 29 -8.22 29.01 -17.60
N GLU A 30 -9.37 29.67 -17.51
CA GLU A 30 -9.65 30.51 -16.35
C GLU A 30 -9.66 29.57 -15.15
N LYS A 31 -8.64 29.68 -14.29
CA LYS A 31 -8.77 29.26 -12.89
C LYS A 31 -9.81 30.19 -12.29
N GLY A 32 -11.08 29.83 -12.42
CA GLY A 32 -12.17 30.56 -11.79
C GLY A 32 -11.99 30.49 -10.29
N ASP A 33 -11.65 31.62 -9.67
CA ASP A 33 -11.83 31.81 -8.24
C ASP A 33 -13.30 31.51 -7.94
N THR A 34 -13.52 30.48 -7.15
CA THR A 34 -14.87 30.12 -6.73
C THR A 34 -15.42 31.29 -5.91
N PRO A 35 -16.62 31.82 -6.21
CA PRO A 35 -17.18 32.89 -5.40
C PRO A 35 -17.18 32.49 -3.92
N SER A 36 -16.43 33.24 -3.12
CA SER A 36 -16.35 33.10 -1.67
C SER A 36 -17.55 33.85 -1.07
N HIS A 37 -18.42 33.08 -0.45
CA HIS A 37 -19.46 33.59 0.43
C HIS A 37 -19.24 32.88 1.77
N PRO A 38 -19.24 33.59 2.92
CA PRO A 38 -18.91 32.98 4.21
C PRO A 38 -19.70 31.70 4.51
N GLU A 39 -20.99 31.68 4.13
CA GLU A 39 -21.83 30.48 4.24
C GLU A 39 -21.40 29.36 3.30
N ALA A 40 -21.01 29.67 2.05
CA ALA A 40 -20.52 28.67 1.11
C ALA A 40 -19.18 28.07 1.57
N ASP A 41 -18.30 28.88 2.16
CA ASP A 41 -17.02 28.43 2.71
C ASP A 41 -17.22 27.55 3.95
N ARG A 42 -18.16 27.92 4.82
CA ARG A 42 -18.57 27.10 5.95
C ARG A 42 -19.12 25.74 5.51
N LEU A 43 -20.08 25.73 4.56
CA LEU A 43 -20.67 24.49 4.04
C LEU A 43 -19.63 23.60 3.36
N ARG A 44 -18.67 24.17 2.63
CA ARG A 44 -17.53 23.41 2.06
C ARG A 44 -16.65 22.80 3.14
N ALA A 45 -16.34 23.55 4.20
CA ALA A 45 -15.54 23.05 5.32
C ALA A 45 -16.26 21.91 6.06
N GLU A 46 -17.57 22.06 6.33
CA GLU A 46 -18.40 21.02 6.94
C GLU A 46 -18.49 19.77 6.05
N HIS A 47 -18.73 19.94 4.74
CA HIS A 47 -18.73 18.84 3.79
C HIS A 47 -17.37 18.13 3.74
N LYS A 48 -16.26 18.87 3.67
CA LYS A 48 -14.91 18.29 3.68
C LYS A 48 -14.69 17.47 4.96
N LYS A 49 -15.07 17.99 6.12
CA LYS A 49 -14.95 17.28 7.40
C LYS A 49 -15.77 15.99 7.40
N ALA A 50 -17.00 16.03 6.90
CA ALA A 50 -17.84 14.83 6.78
C ALA A 50 -17.23 13.81 5.80
N GLN A 51 -16.71 14.27 4.66
CA GLN A 51 -16.07 13.41 3.68
C GLN A 51 -14.78 12.77 4.22
N ASP A 52 -13.95 13.52 4.94
CA ASP A 52 -12.74 13.01 5.58
C ASP A 52 -13.10 11.92 6.62
N ALA A 53 -14.20 12.10 7.37
CA ALA A 53 -14.68 11.12 8.34
C ALA A 53 -15.18 9.83 7.66
N VAL A 54 -15.95 9.93 6.58
CA VAL A 54 -16.39 8.78 5.77
C VAL A 54 -15.19 8.03 5.20
N ASN A 55 -14.23 8.76 4.62
CA ASN A 55 -13.02 8.14 4.07
C ASN A 55 -12.19 7.42 5.14
N SER A 56 -12.11 7.97 6.36
CA SER A 56 -11.44 7.33 7.49
C SER A 56 -12.15 6.05 7.93
N ALA A 57 -13.48 6.09 8.07
CA ALA A 57 -14.27 4.92 8.43
C ALA A 57 -14.17 3.81 7.38
N GLN A 58 -14.19 4.16 6.08
CA GLN A 58 -14.03 3.19 5.01
C GLN A 58 -12.67 2.50 5.06
N ARG A 59 -11.58 3.24 5.31
CA ARG A 59 -10.24 2.65 5.47
C ARG A 59 -10.19 1.65 6.62
N SER A 60 -10.79 2.00 7.76
CA SER A 60 -10.85 1.11 8.93
C SER A 60 -11.65 -0.16 8.66
N LEU A 61 -12.76 -0.06 7.92
CA LEU A 61 -13.52 -1.23 7.46
C LEU A 61 -12.68 -2.12 6.54
N ASP A 62 -11.99 -1.53 5.58
CA ASP A 62 -11.16 -2.28 4.63
C ASP A 62 -9.99 -2.98 5.34
N GLU A 63 -9.36 -2.33 6.31
CA GLU A 63 -8.30 -2.91 7.15
C GLU A 63 -8.82 -4.06 8.00
N THR A 64 -9.96 -3.88 8.66
CA THR A 64 -10.59 -4.91 9.50
C THR A 64 -10.98 -6.13 8.66
N ASN A 65 -11.58 -5.91 7.49
CA ASN A 65 -11.96 -7.00 6.58
C ASN A 65 -10.74 -7.78 6.09
N LYS A 66 -9.63 -7.09 5.79
CA LYS A 66 -8.37 -7.77 5.42
C LYS A 66 -7.84 -8.64 6.56
N LEU A 67 -7.94 -8.19 7.81
CA LEU A 67 -7.56 -9.00 8.96
C LEU A 67 -8.47 -10.23 9.11
N LEU A 68 -9.78 -10.06 9.00
CA LEU A 68 -10.74 -11.17 9.13
C LEU A 68 -10.60 -12.23 8.03
N GLN A 69 -10.16 -11.84 6.83
CA GLN A 69 -9.98 -12.75 5.70
C GLN A 69 -8.59 -13.41 5.65
N ARG A 70 -7.67 -13.01 6.55
CA ARG A 70 -6.31 -13.53 6.54
C ARG A 70 -6.26 -14.92 7.16
N ASP A 71 -5.50 -15.81 6.52
CA ASP A 71 -5.11 -17.09 7.10
C ASP A 71 -4.07 -16.87 8.23
N PHE A 72 -4.42 -17.27 9.46
CA PHE A 72 -3.57 -17.27 10.65
C PHE A 72 -3.17 -18.68 11.08
N GLY A 73 -3.27 -19.64 10.17
CA GLY A 73 -3.05 -21.06 10.42
C GLY A 73 -4.24 -21.75 11.07
N PRO A 74 -4.10 -23.07 11.31
CA PRO A 74 -5.13 -23.88 11.95
C PRO A 74 -5.54 -23.25 13.29
N ASP A 75 -6.85 -23.18 13.52
CA ASP A 75 -7.46 -22.58 14.72
C ASP A 75 -7.01 -21.13 15.00
N ASN A 76 -6.54 -20.42 13.97
CA ASN A 76 -5.93 -19.09 14.07
C ASN A 76 -4.77 -19.01 15.07
N ARG A 77 -4.04 -20.11 15.26
CA ARG A 77 -2.99 -20.22 16.30
C ARG A 77 -1.89 -19.17 16.20
N PHE A 78 -1.61 -18.64 15.01
CA PHE A 78 -0.60 -17.61 14.80
C PHE A 78 -1.14 -16.17 14.90
N PHE A 79 -2.46 -15.98 15.07
CA PHE A 79 -3.07 -14.67 15.24
C PHE A 79 -2.40 -13.79 16.32
N PRO A 80 -1.94 -14.33 17.48
CA PRO A 80 -1.25 -13.52 18.48
C PRO A 80 0.02 -12.83 17.98
N LEU A 81 0.64 -13.31 16.89
CA LEU A 81 1.83 -12.71 16.29
C LEU A 81 1.51 -11.49 15.40
N GLN A 82 0.23 -11.26 15.07
CA GLN A 82 -0.21 -10.16 14.22
C GLN A 82 0.22 -8.81 14.80
N GLY A 83 1.01 -8.06 14.04
CA GLY A 83 1.49 -6.73 14.44
C GLY A 83 2.65 -6.75 15.44
N GLN A 84 3.20 -7.93 15.77
CA GLN A 84 4.42 -8.06 16.56
C GLN A 84 5.63 -8.19 15.64
N CYS A 85 6.79 -7.69 16.10
CA CYS A 85 8.06 -7.76 15.39
C CYS A 85 9.15 -8.25 16.35
N PHE A 86 10.02 -9.12 15.84
CA PHE A 86 11.06 -9.79 16.62
C PHE A 86 12.41 -9.52 16.00
N SER A 87 13.30 -8.87 16.75
CA SER A 87 14.63 -8.50 16.28
C SER A 87 15.67 -9.57 16.67
N TRP A 88 16.66 -9.77 15.80
CA TRP A 88 17.82 -10.62 16.04
C TRP A 88 19.09 -9.86 15.67
N ALA A 89 20.03 -9.81 16.61
CA ALA A 89 21.31 -9.13 16.45
C ALA A 89 22.42 -9.98 17.10
N PRO A 90 23.14 -10.83 16.33
CA PRO A 90 24.15 -11.74 16.87
C PRO A 90 25.48 -11.04 17.23
N GLY A 91 25.50 -9.71 17.30
CA GLY A 91 26.72 -8.91 17.51
C GLY A 91 27.55 -8.65 16.25
N GLY A 92 27.03 -9.01 15.07
CA GLY A 92 27.63 -8.69 13.77
C GLY A 92 27.24 -7.31 13.23
N GLU A 93 27.58 -7.05 11.95
CA GLU A 93 27.25 -5.80 11.25
C GLU A 93 25.74 -5.61 11.03
N PHE A 94 25.02 -6.72 10.87
CA PHE A 94 23.60 -6.71 10.53
C PHE A 94 22.73 -7.13 11.69
N SER A 95 21.64 -6.39 11.89
CA SER A 95 20.47 -6.84 12.66
C SER A 95 19.32 -7.15 11.71
N TYR A 96 18.46 -8.06 12.14
CA TYR A 96 17.33 -8.53 11.36
C TYR A 96 16.07 -8.37 12.17
N GLU A 97 14.94 -8.15 11.51
CA GLU A 97 13.64 -8.06 12.15
C GLU A 97 12.62 -8.86 11.34
N LEU A 98 11.88 -9.72 12.03
CA LEU A 98 10.79 -10.51 11.48
C LEU A 98 9.46 -10.02 12.06
N CYS A 99 8.57 -9.51 11.22
CA CYS A 99 7.19 -9.19 11.58
C CYS A 99 6.25 -10.17 10.87
N PRO A 100 5.79 -11.24 11.53
CA PRO A 100 4.83 -12.17 10.95
C PRO A 100 3.62 -11.42 10.36
N PHE A 101 3.19 -11.85 9.18
CA PHE A 101 2.08 -11.22 8.46
C PHE A 101 2.29 -9.76 8.01
N ASP A 102 3.53 -9.23 8.03
CA ASP A 102 3.87 -7.92 7.47
C ASP A 102 5.10 -8.03 6.55
N LYS A 103 6.30 -8.07 7.14
CA LYS A 103 7.57 -8.04 6.41
C LYS A 103 8.74 -8.56 7.23
N ALA A 104 9.82 -8.87 6.53
CA ALA A 104 11.14 -9.12 7.11
C ALA A 104 12.10 -8.00 6.67
N THR A 105 12.97 -7.53 7.56
CA THR A 105 13.91 -6.44 7.28
C THR A 105 15.31 -6.71 7.82
N GLN A 106 16.30 -6.03 7.24
CA GLN A 106 17.68 -5.94 7.70
C GLN A 106 18.00 -4.49 8.07
N SER A 107 18.89 -4.31 9.04
CA SER A 107 19.41 -3.03 9.53
C SER A 107 19.62 -2.01 8.41
N GLY A 108 19.18 -0.78 8.64
CA GLY A 108 19.19 0.29 7.62
C GLY A 108 17.90 0.38 6.79
N GLY A 109 16.86 -0.41 7.12
CA GLY A 109 15.55 -0.35 6.48
C GLY A 109 15.46 -1.16 5.18
N THR A 110 16.46 -1.98 4.87
CA THR A 110 16.44 -2.88 3.72
C THR A 110 15.35 -3.93 3.93
N THR A 111 14.31 -3.88 3.11
CA THR A 111 13.24 -4.90 3.16
C THR A 111 13.75 -6.18 2.52
N LEU A 112 13.71 -7.28 3.27
CA LEU A 112 14.08 -8.62 2.77
C LEU A 112 12.89 -9.30 2.09
N GLY A 113 11.67 -8.90 2.43
CA GLY A 113 10.46 -9.29 1.75
C GLY A 113 9.21 -8.83 2.49
N THR A 114 8.08 -8.82 1.79
CA THR A 114 6.73 -8.66 2.35
C THR A 114 6.07 -10.03 2.44
N TRP A 115 5.23 -10.23 3.46
CA TRP A 115 4.47 -11.46 3.67
C TRP A 115 3.74 -11.89 2.40
N LYS A 116 3.93 -13.14 1.99
CA LYS A 116 3.24 -13.78 0.85
C LYS A 116 2.24 -14.84 1.27
N GLY A 117 2.44 -15.43 2.43
CA GLY A 117 1.61 -16.50 2.94
C GLY A 117 2.42 -17.52 3.72
N PHE A 118 1.75 -18.60 4.07
CA PHE A 118 2.42 -19.82 4.48
C PHE A 118 3.02 -20.50 3.25
N GLY A 119 4.10 -21.25 3.45
CA GLY A 119 4.73 -22.02 2.39
C GLY A 119 3.92 -23.24 1.97
N GLY A 120 4.53 -24.09 1.16
CA GLY A 120 3.94 -25.34 0.66
C GLY A 120 3.77 -25.32 -0.85
N ASN A 121 2.96 -26.25 -1.36
CA ASN A 121 2.69 -26.42 -2.78
C ASN A 121 1.19 -26.48 -3.05
N ASP A 122 0.81 -26.52 -4.33
CA ASP A 122 -0.59 -26.53 -4.77
C ASP A 122 -1.39 -27.63 -4.05
N GLY A 123 -2.25 -27.23 -3.13
CA GLY A 123 -3.14 -28.11 -2.36
C GLY A 123 -2.62 -28.55 -0.98
N ASN A 124 -1.40 -28.20 -0.57
CA ASN A 124 -0.88 -28.53 0.76
C ASN A 124 -0.07 -27.36 1.35
N THR A 125 -0.74 -26.60 2.23
CA THR A 125 -0.14 -25.47 2.95
C THR A 125 0.75 -25.95 4.09
N ASP A 126 2.01 -25.51 4.09
CA ASP A 126 2.97 -25.74 5.15
C ASP A 126 2.96 -24.58 6.16
N TYR A 127 2.18 -24.76 7.22
CA TYR A 127 2.07 -23.81 8.33
C TYR A 127 3.33 -23.70 9.21
N SER A 128 4.39 -24.46 8.92
CA SER A 128 5.71 -24.31 9.54
C SER A 128 6.63 -23.36 8.78
N VAL A 129 6.18 -22.81 7.64
CA VAL A 129 6.98 -21.95 6.78
C VAL A 129 6.24 -20.65 6.50
N PHE A 130 6.90 -19.53 6.76
CA PHE A 130 6.41 -18.18 6.46
C PHE A 130 7.21 -17.64 5.27
N GLU A 131 6.52 -17.28 4.19
CA GLU A 131 7.16 -16.79 2.97
C GLU A 131 7.11 -15.28 2.85
N PHE A 132 8.25 -14.68 2.51
CA PHE A 132 8.40 -13.26 2.28
C PHE A 132 9.08 -13.01 0.93
N GLY A 133 8.49 -12.13 0.13
CA GLY A 133 8.98 -11.85 -1.22
C GLY A 133 8.78 -10.40 -1.64
N GLY A 134 9.40 -10.04 -2.77
CA GLY A 134 9.37 -8.68 -3.30
C GLY A 134 10.10 -7.69 -2.40
N GLY A 135 11.20 -8.11 -1.76
CA GLY A 135 12.07 -7.22 -1.01
C GLY A 135 12.83 -6.24 -1.90
N ALA A 136 13.75 -5.49 -1.29
CA ALA A 136 14.60 -4.52 -1.96
C ALA A 136 15.38 -5.18 -3.11
N HIS A 137 15.53 -4.44 -4.22
CA HIS A 137 16.19 -4.94 -5.42
C HIS A 137 17.63 -5.40 -5.14
N CYS A 138 17.97 -6.60 -5.60
CA CYS A 138 19.28 -7.19 -5.48
C CYS A 138 19.94 -7.29 -6.85
N TRP A 139 21.06 -6.61 -7.02
CA TRP A 139 21.78 -6.57 -8.30
C TRP A 139 22.36 -7.91 -8.72
N ALA A 140 22.77 -8.76 -7.76
CA ALA A 140 23.35 -10.06 -8.06
C ALA A 140 22.34 -11.06 -8.62
N THR A 141 21.08 -11.00 -8.19
CA THR A 141 20.01 -11.89 -8.66
C THR A 141 19.10 -11.23 -9.71
N GLY A 142 19.22 -9.91 -9.91
CA GLY A 142 18.35 -9.13 -10.79
C GLY A 142 16.90 -9.02 -10.31
N SER A 143 16.58 -9.51 -9.12
CA SER A 143 15.22 -9.57 -8.55
C SER A 143 15.18 -9.00 -7.12
N GLY A 144 13.99 -8.90 -6.54
CA GLY A 144 13.85 -8.49 -5.15
C GLY A 144 14.43 -9.55 -4.21
N ARG A 145 15.00 -9.12 -3.06
CA ARG A 145 15.34 -10.01 -1.96
C ARG A 145 14.15 -10.87 -1.55
N THR A 146 14.44 -12.05 -1.03
CA THR A 146 13.44 -12.99 -0.50
C THR A 146 13.86 -13.45 0.88
N ALA A 147 12.88 -13.78 1.71
CA ALA A 147 13.13 -14.40 3.00
C ALA A 147 12.12 -15.51 3.26
N VAL A 148 12.55 -16.53 4.00
CA VAL A 148 11.70 -17.60 4.50
C VAL A 148 11.94 -17.71 6.00
N ALA A 149 10.88 -17.83 6.80
CA ALA A 149 11.02 -18.15 8.21
C ALA A 149 10.48 -19.56 8.49
N HIS A 150 11.36 -20.45 8.96
CA HIS A 150 10.99 -21.75 9.48
C HIS A 150 10.55 -21.60 10.93
N VAL A 151 9.33 -22.03 11.21
CA VAL A 151 8.67 -21.83 12.49
C VAL A 151 8.66 -23.13 13.28
N GLN A 152 9.19 -23.08 14.49
CA GLN A 152 9.29 -24.23 15.38
C GLN A 152 8.66 -23.95 16.75
N CYS A 153 8.16 -25.01 17.38
CA CYS A 153 7.64 -24.93 18.75
C CYS A 153 8.76 -24.48 19.69
N ALA A 154 8.51 -23.42 20.45
CA ALA A 154 9.40 -22.88 21.48
C ALA A 154 8.57 -22.23 22.60
N ALA A 155 9.17 -22.03 23.76
CA ALA A 155 8.50 -21.39 24.91
C ALA A 155 8.26 -19.88 24.71
N ASP A 156 9.09 -19.24 23.88
CA ASP A 156 9.08 -17.79 23.66
C ASP A 156 8.96 -17.47 22.18
N ASN A 157 8.37 -16.31 21.87
CA ASN A 157 8.38 -15.74 20.53
C ASN A 157 9.74 -15.08 20.28
N THR A 158 10.60 -15.72 19.50
CA THR A 158 11.95 -15.20 19.25
C THR A 158 12.53 -15.68 17.93
N VAL A 159 13.32 -14.83 17.29
CA VAL A 159 14.16 -15.26 16.17
C VAL A 159 15.41 -15.92 16.75
N VAL A 160 15.60 -17.19 16.41
CA VAL A 160 16.69 -18.03 16.90
C VAL A 160 17.97 -17.78 16.10
N SER A 161 17.84 -17.77 14.76
CA SER A 161 18.96 -17.50 13.84
C SER A 161 18.46 -16.88 12.53
N VAL A 162 19.37 -16.21 11.83
CA VAL A 162 19.17 -15.75 10.45
C VAL A 162 20.42 -16.06 9.66
N ASP A 163 20.26 -16.78 8.54
CA ASP A 163 21.34 -17.17 7.63
C ASP A 163 21.04 -16.66 6.21
N GLU A 164 22.08 -16.33 5.43
CA GLU A 164 21.98 -16.01 4.01
C GLU A 164 22.65 -17.13 3.20
N PRO A 165 21.97 -18.28 2.99
CA PRO A 165 22.59 -19.44 2.34
C PRO A 165 22.89 -19.20 0.85
N SER A 166 22.19 -18.26 0.21
CA SER A 166 22.54 -17.76 -1.12
C SER A 166 22.27 -16.28 -1.20
N VAL A 167 22.94 -15.61 -2.13
CA VAL A 167 22.92 -14.15 -2.24
C VAL A 167 21.47 -13.64 -2.34
N CYS A 168 21.12 -12.72 -1.44
CA CYS A 168 19.81 -12.09 -1.34
C CYS A 168 18.63 -13.02 -1.00
N HIS A 169 18.93 -14.22 -0.48
CA HIS A 169 17.96 -15.17 0.05
C HIS A 169 18.26 -15.42 1.53
N TYR A 170 17.31 -15.06 2.39
CA TYR A 170 17.48 -15.11 3.84
C TYR A 170 16.60 -16.19 4.45
N VAL A 171 17.15 -16.94 5.40
CA VAL A 171 16.45 -18.00 6.12
C VAL A 171 16.45 -17.65 7.60
N PHE A 172 15.27 -17.46 8.15
CA PHE A 172 15.04 -17.23 9.57
C PHE A 172 14.62 -18.56 10.23
N VAL A 173 15.10 -18.80 11.45
CA VAL A 173 14.50 -19.78 12.35
C VAL A 173 13.75 -19.02 13.43
N PHE A 174 12.44 -19.22 13.53
CA PHE A 174 11.56 -18.52 14.46
C PHE A 174 10.93 -19.50 15.46
N GLY A 175 11.22 -19.31 16.74
CA GLY A 175 10.57 -20.02 17.83
C GLY A 175 9.28 -19.33 18.25
N THR A 176 8.20 -20.07 18.47
CA THR A 176 6.96 -19.55 19.03
C THR A 176 6.11 -20.64 19.70
N PRO A 177 5.41 -20.34 20.81
CA PRO A 177 4.41 -21.25 21.38
C PRO A 177 3.27 -21.59 20.42
N ALA A 178 2.97 -20.70 19.47
CA ALA A 178 1.91 -20.89 18.48
C ALA A 178 2.16 -22.10 17.54
N ALA A 179 3.41 -22.53 17.41
CA ALA A 179 3.77 -23.69 16.61
C ALA A 179 3.70 -25.02 17.38
N CYS A 180 3.46 -24.98 18.69
CA CYS A 180 3.30 -26.17 19.51
C CYS A 180 1.90 -26.78 19.27
N THR A 181 1.86 -28.08 18.92
CA THR A 181 0.61 -28.81 18.64
C THR A 181 0.05 -29.54 19.86
N GLN A 182 0.81 -29.58 20.95
CA GLN A 182 0.38 -30.08 22.24
C GLN A 182 0.24 -28.89 23.18
N ALA A 183 -0.80 -28.88 24.00
CA ALA A 183 -0.89 -27.93 25.11
C ALA A 183 0.34 -28.16 26.00
N LEU A 184 1.20 -27.14 26.12
CA LEU A 184 2.34 -27.13 27.05
C LEU A 184 1.84 -27.18 28.50
#